data_AF-A0AA41MCA1-F1
#
_entry.id   AF-A0AA41MCA1-F1
#
_cell.length_a   1.000
_cell.length_b   1.000
_cell.length_c   1.000
_cell.angle_alpha   90.00
_cell.angle_beta   90.00
_cell.angle_gamma   90.00
#
_symmetry.space_group_name_H-M   'P 1'
#
loop_
_entity.id
_entity.type
_entity.pdbx_description
1 polymer ?
#
loop_
_entity_poly.entity_id
_entity_poly.type
_entity_poly.pdbx_seq_one_letter_code
_entity_poly.pdbx_strand_id
1 'polypeptide(L)' 'MVKYFLGQSMLRSSWGQVFTTFWQRYRNPYSKHFLTEDIEHRELTPDQKLLSWRLLTKTNRMTCWAE' A
#
# COMPACT_ATOMS: atom_id res chain seq x y z
N MET A 1 22.36 6.87 -8.42
CA MET A 1 21.82 8.25 -8.42
C MET A 1 20.45 8.23 -7.75
N VAL A 2 20.27 8.93 -6.64
CA VAL A 2 18.99 8.96 -5.90
C VAL A 2 18.10 10.06 -6.48
N LYS A 3 16.80 9.79 -6.66
CA LYS A 3 15.79 10.77 -7.07
C LYS A 3 14.81 11.00 -5.92
N TYR A 4 14.48 12.25 -5.62
CA TYR A 4 13.51 12.63 -4.59
C TYR A 4 12.20 13.10 -5.24
N PHE A 5 11.06 12.71 -4.67
CA PHE A 5 9.72 13.14 -5.09
C PHE A 5 8.87 13.48 -3.87
N LEU A 6 8.10 14.56 -3.96
CA LEU A 6 7.14 15.02 -2.94
C LEU A 6 5.80 15.33 -3.61
N GLY A 7 4.72 14.83 -3.03
CA GLY A 7 3.35 15.11 -3.47
C GLY A 7 2.38 15.15 -2.29
N GLN A 8 1.34 15.98 -2.39
CA GLN A 8 0.30 16.15 -1.38
C GLN A 8 -1.08 16.01 -2.02
N SER A 9 -1.98 15.28 -1.36
CA SER A 9 -3.36 15.06 -1.81
C SER A 9 -4.32 14.99 -0.63
N MET A 10 -5.59 15.35 -0.84
CA MET A 10 -6.63 15.30 0.19
C MET A 10 -7.75 14.34 -0.20
N LEU A 11 -8.09 13.40 0.70
CA LEU A 11 -9.24 12.50 0.55
C LEU A 11 -10.43 13.06 1.34
N ARG A 12 -11.60 13.16 0.70
CA ARG A 12 -12.84 13.68 1.31
C ARG A 12 -13.58 12.60 2.11
N SER A 13 -12.92 12.03 3.11
CA SER A 13 -13.47 11.00 3.99
C SER A 13 -12.92 11.16 5.39
N SER A 14 -13.65 10.66 6.40
CA SER A 14 -13.16 10.67 7.78
C SER A 14 -11.91 9.81 7.94
N TRP A 15 -11.08 10.11 8.94
CA TRP A 15 -9.86 9.33 9.18
C TRP A 15 -10.15 7.85 9.42
N GLY A 16 -11.22 7.50 10.15
CA GLY A 16 -11.61 6.10 10.37
C GLY A 16 -11.94 5.37 9.06
N GLN A 17 -12.59 6.04 8.11
CA GLN A 17 -12.84 5.48 6.78
C GLN A 17 -11.55 5.32 5.97
N VAL A 18 -10.65 6.31 6.00
CA VAL A 18 -9.35 6.22 5.30
C VAL A 18 -8.50 5.09 5.90
N PHE A 19 -8.49 4.95 7.22
CA PHE A 19 -7.73 3.91 7.90
C PHE A 19 -8.27 2.50 7.60
N THR A 20 -9.58 2.31 7.64
CA THR A 20 -10.20 1.01 7.30
C THR A 20 -10.01 0.66 5.83
N THR A 21 -10.21 1.62 4.92
CA THR A 21 -10.00 1.42 3.48
C THR A 21 -8.53 1.16 3.13
N PHE A 22 -7.56 1.69 3.88
CA PHE A 22 -6.14 1.38 3.69
C PHE A 22 -5.84 -0.13 3.79
N TRP A 23 -6.54 -0.84 4.67
CA TRP A 23 -6.41 -2.30 4.81
C TRP A 23 -7.19 -3.06 3.75
N GLN A 24 -8.27 -2.50 3.21
CA GLN A 24 -9.14 -3.13 2.23
C GLN A 24 -8.92 -2.64 0.78
N ARG A 25 -7.85 -1.88 0.53
CA ARG A 25 -7.68 -1.14 -0.73
C ARG A 25 -7.43 -2.01 -1.95
N TYR A 26 -6.90 -3.22 -1.80
CA TYR A 26 -6.54 -4.05 -2.95
C TYR A 26 -7.71 -4.93 -3.40
N ARG A 27 -7.69 -5.37 -4.67
CA ARG A 27 -8.85 -5.81 -5.48
C ARG A 27 -9.80 -4.68 -5.93
N ASN A 28 -9.24 -3.49 -6.17
CA ASN A 28 -9.98 -2.41 -6.82
C ASN A 28 -9.68 -2.35 -8.34
N PRO A 29 -10.52 -1.69 -9.16
CA PRO A 29 -10.34 -1.62 -10.62
C PRO A 29 -8.98 -1.04 -11.08
N TYR A 30 -8.35 -0.21 -10.25
CA TYR A 30 -7.07 0.45 -10.50
C TYR A 30 -5.86 -0.36 -10.01
N SER A 31 -6.06 -1.42 -9.22
CA SER A 31 -4.99 -2.22 -8.61
C SER A 31 -4.74 -3.56 -9.30
N LYS A 32 -5.05 -3.70 -10.60
CA LYS A 32 -4.91 -4.98 -11.34
C LYS A 32 -3.48 -5.54 -11.36
N HIS A 33 -2.48 -4.69 -11.19
CA HIS A 33 -1.07 -5.08 -11.16
C HIS A 33 -0.62 -5.68 -9.81
N PHE A 34 -1.48 -5.69 -8.80
CA PHE A 34 -1.24 -6.41 -7.55
C PHE A 34 -1.78 -7.83 -7.65
N LEU A 35 -0.95 -8.82 -7.34
CA LEU A 35 -1.27 -10.24 -7.46
C LEU A 35 -1.67 -10.83 -6.10
N THR A 36 -0.83 -10.67 -5.08
CA THR A 36 -1.07 -11.19 -3.74
C THR A 36 -0.77 -10.14 -2.67
N GLU A 37 -1.41 -10.32 -1.53
CA GLU A 37 -1.18 -9.54 -0.31
C GLU A 37 -1.28 -10.45 0.89
N ASP A 38 -0.25 -10.40 1.74
CA ASP A 38 -0.17 -11.14 2.99
C ASP A 38 0.28 -10.23 4.13
N ILE A 39 -0.17 -10.52 5.35
CA ILE A 39 0.25 -9.82 6.57
C ILE A 39 1.22 -10.74 7.29
N GLU A 40 2.50 -10.42 7.23
CA GLU A 40 3.58 -11.21 7.83
C GLU A 40 3.70 -10.96 9.33
N HIS A 41 3.50 -9.71 9.75
CA HIS A 41 3.57 -9.31 11.16
C HIS A 41 2.50 -8.29 11.49
N ARG A 42 1.92 -8.40 12.69
CA ARG A 42 1.03 -7.38 13.25
C ARG A 42 1.05 -7.40 14.76
N GLU A 43 1.35 -6.25 15.36
CA GLU A 43 1.36 -6.08 16.80
C GLU A 43 0.77 -4.73 17.22
N LEU A 44 0.22 -4.71 18.43
CA LEU A 44 -0.21 -3.50 19.11
C LEU A 44 0.83 -3.18 20.18
N THR A 45 1.43 -2.00 20.10
CA THR A 45 2.42 -1.54 21.06
C THR A 45 1.76 -1.08 22.36
N PRO A 46 2.50 -0.99 23.48
CA PRO A 46 1.97 -0.46 24.75
C PRO A 46 1.43 0.96 24.65
N ASP A 47 1.94 1.78 23.71
CA ASP A 47 1.46 3.13 23.42
C ASP A 47 0.32 3.16 22.37
N GLN A 48 -0.38 2.03 22.20
CA GLN A 48 -1.58 1.89 21.35
C GLN A 48 -1.36 2.17 19.86
N LYS A 49 -0.17 1.85 19.32
CA LYS A 49 0.12 1.95 17.89
C LYS A 49 0.08 0.58 17.24
N LEU A 50 -0.49 0.52 16.04
CA LEU A 50 -0.52 -0.70 15.24
C LEU A 50 0.71 -0.75 14.32
N LEU A 51 1.61 -1.69 14.57
CA LEU A 51 2.73 -1.98 13.68
C LEU A 51 2.36 -3.17 12.79
N SER A 52 2.66 -3.07 11.49
CA SER A 52 2.37 -4.15 10.55
C SER A 52 3.42 -4.26 9.46
N TRP A 53 3.74 -5.50 9.07
CA TRP A 53 4.49 -5.79 7.86
C TRP A 53 3.57 -6.49 6.86
N ARG A 54 3.50 -5.97 5.64
CA ARG A 54 2.71 -6.54 4.55
C ARG A 54 3.64 -6.92 3.40
N LEU A 55 3.49 -8.13 2.90
CA LEU A 55 4.14 -8.58 1.68
C LEU A 55 3.18 -8.39 0.51
N LEU A 56 3.67 -7.80 -0.58
CA LEU A 56 2.87 -7.47 -1.76
C LEU A 56 3.59 -7.96 -3.01
N THR A 57 2.94 -8.86 -3.76
CA THR A 57 3.46 -9.29 -5.07
C THR A 57 2.78 -8.46 -6.16
N LYS A 58 3.57 -7.91 -7.10
CA LYS A 58 3.07 -7.12 -8.23
C LYS A 58 3.59 -7.66 -9.56
N THR A 59 2.83 -7.44 -10.63
CA THR A 59 3.30 -7.68 -12.00
C THR A 59 4.46 -6.73 -12.33
N ASN A 60 5.52 -7.26 -12.93
CA ASN A 60 6.61 -6.45 -13.47
C ASN A 60 6.40 -6.24 -14.96
N ARG A 61 5.98 -5.03 -15.36
CA ARG A 61 5.95 -4.62 -16.77
C ARG A 61 7.16 -3.75 -17.06
N MET A 62 8.24 -4.38 -17.49
CA MET A 62 9.44 -3.67 -17.93
C MET A 62 9.16 -2.98 -19.27
N THR A 63 9.89 -1.91 -19.54
CA THR A 63 9.86 -1.24 -20.85
C THR A 63 10.62 -2.09 -21.87
N CYS A 64 10.22 -2.09 -23.14
CA CYS A 64 10.80 -2.98 -24.18
C CYS A 64 12.33 -2.91 -24.35
N TRP A 65 12.98 -1.78 -24.04
CA TRP A 65 14.45 -1.68 -24.09
C TRP A 65 15.16 -2.31 -22.88
N ALA A 66 14.38 -2.70 -21.87
CA ALA A 66 14.82 -3.34 -20.63
C ALA A 66 14.27 -4.77 -20.48
N GLU A 67 13.53 -5.27 -21.49
CA GLU A 67 13.22 -6.70 -21.65
C GLU A 67 14.50 -7.44 -22.08
#